data_AF-A0A4Q6VJV6-F1
#
_entry.id   AF-A0A4Q6VJV6-F1
#
_cell.length_a   1.000
_cell.length_b   1.000
_cell.length_c   1.000
_cell.angle_alpha   90.00
_cell.angle_beta   90.00
_cell.angle_gamma   90.00
#
_symmetry.space_group_name_H-M   'P 1'
#
loop_
_entity.id
_entity.type
_entity.pdbx_description
1 polymer ?
#
loop_
_entity_poly.entity_id
_entity_poly.type
_entity_poly.pdbx_seq_one_letter_code
_entity_poly.pdbx_strand_id
1 'polypeptide(L)'
;MAMALAAATAFTLVGPAGSASAIDHVTCDPDRGYLKIWSHLNGRDSVDCYANRGKTNFGNWWVDKISTGNNVVKYYDANGDVVKIDRNKVISYPNRPPKVKAIEIL
;
A
#
# COMPACT_ATOMS: atom_id res chain seq x y z
N MET A 1 49.43 -36.96 -12.55
CA MET A 1 48.02 -36.78 -13.00
C MET A 1 47.13 -37.17 -11.83
N ALA A 2 46.52 -36.24 -11.07
CA ALA A 2 45.23 -35.56 -11.34
C ALA A 2 44.12 -36.57 -11.70
N MET A 3 43.02 -36.69 -10.95
CA MET A 3 41.86 -35.80 -11.07
C MET A 3 41.03 -35.72 -9.77
N ALA A 4 40.44 -34.55 -9.56
CA ALA A 4 39.79 -34.07 -8.35
C ALA A 4 38.32 -34.51 -8.17
N LEU A 5 37.85 -34.42 -6.93
CA LEU A 5 36.46 -34.58 -6.49
C LEU A 5 35.56 -33.51 -7.14
N ALA A 6 34.43 -33.93 -7.72
CA ALA A 6 33.35 -33.04 -8.11
C ALA A 6 32.22 -33.10 -7.06
N ALA A 7 32.14 -32.09 -6.19
CA ALA A 7 30.97 -31.84 -5.35
C ALA A 7 30.13 -30.74 -6.02
N ALA A 8 28.97 -31.11 -6.58
CA ALA A 8 28.02 -30.15 -7.14
C ALA A 8 27.11 -29.60 -6.04
N THR A 9 27.39 -28.39 -5.55
CA THR A 9 26.50 -27.65 -4.66
C THR A 9 25.45 -26.93 -5.49
N ALA A 10 24.22 -27.45 -5.49
CA ALA A 10 23.07 -26.74 -6.05
C ALA A 10 22.71 -25.57 -5.13
N PHE A 11 23.17 -24.36 -5.46
CA PHE A 11 22.64 -23.13 -4.90
C PHE A 11 21.21 -22.92 -5.43
N THR A 12 20.22 -23.35 -4.65
CA THR A 12 18.85 -22.86 -4.85
C THR A 12 18.88 -21.36 -4.57
N LEU A 13 18.78 -20.55 -5.62
CA LEU A 13 18.56 -19.11 -5.56
C LEU A 13 17.29 -18.85 -4.74
N VAL A 14 17.46 -18.59 -3.44
CA VAL A 14 16.46 -17.87 -2.66
C VAL A 14 16.57 -16.43 -3.13
N GLY A 15 15.93 -16.12 -4.26
CA GLY A 15 15.78 -14.75 -4.70
C GLY A 15 15.13 -13.95 -3.57
N PRO A 16 15.58 -12.72 -3.28
CA PRO A 16 14.94 -11.91 -2.27
C PRO A 16 13.46 -11.77 -2.67
N ALA A 17 12.57 -12.26 -1.79
CA ALA A 17 11.15 -11.98 -1.88
C ALA A 17 11.01 -10.46 -2.01
N GLY A 18 10.41 -10.01 -3.11
CA GLY A 18 10.48 -8.64 -3.59
C GLY A 18 10.30 -7.62 -2.49
N SER A 19 11.23 -6.68 -2.39
CA SER A 19 11.10 -5.48 -1.60
C SER A 19 9.84 -4.75 -2.08
N ALA A 20 8.72 -4.91 -1.37
CA ALA A 20 7.61 -4.00 -1.56
C ALA A 20 8.13 -2.63 -1.10
N SER A 21 8.43 -1.73 -2.03
CA SER A 21 8.79 -0.35 -1.67
C SER A 21 7.70 0.18 -0.76
N ALA A 22 8.06 0.66 0.42
CA ALA A 22 7.12 1.36 1.27
C ALA A 22 6.68 2.63 0.52
N ILE A 23 5.38 2.90 0.53
CA ILE A 23 4.86 4.18 0.04
C ILE A 23 5.40 5.31 0.93
N ASP A 24 5.65 6.49 0.36
CA ASP A 24 6.18 7.60 1.15
C ASP A 24 5.04 8.33 1.86
N HIS A 25 5.11 8.41 3.19
CA HIS A 25 4.23 9.29 3.95
C HIS A 25 4.73 10.73 3.81
N VAL A 26 3.93 11.58 3.19
CA VAL A 26 4.24 12.99 2.93
C VAL A 26 3.25 13.91 3.63
N THR A 27 3.65 15.15 3.85
CA THR A 27 2.71 16.18 4.29
C THR A 27 1.61 16.36 3.26
N CYS A 28 0.37 16.44 3.74
CA CYS A 28 -0.80 16.63 2.90
C CYS A 28 -0.79 17.97 2.18
N ASP A 29 -0.36 17.95 0.92
CA ASP A 29 -0.40 19.08 0.01
C ASP A 29 -1.47 18.83 -1.07
N PRO A 30 -2.56 19.62 -1.12
CA PRO A 30 -3.63 19.44 -2.08
C PRO A 30 -3.20 19.71 -3.53
N ASP A 31 -2.15 20.51 -3.74
CA ASP A 31 -1.74 20.95 -5.08
C ASP A 31 -0.77 19.98 -5.76
N ARG A 32 -0.26 18.99 -5.00
CA ARG A 32 0.72 18.01 -5.47
C ARG A 32 0.09 16.75 -6.08
N GLY A 33 -1.23 16.58 -5.97
CA GLY A 33 -1.92 15.40 -6.48
C GLY A 33 -1.55 14.11 -5.74
N TYR A 34 -1.18 14.20 -4.45
CA TYR A 34 -0.89 13.03 -3.61
C TYR A 34 -2.16 12.25 -3.26
N LEU A 35 -1.96 10.97 -2.90
CA LEU A 35 -3.02 10.17 -2.30
C LEU A 35 -3.31 10.75 -0.93
N LYS A 36 -4.57 11.09 -0.65
CA LYS A 36 -5.03 11.55 0.66
C LYS A 36 -6.12 10.63 1.18
N ILE A 37 -5.93 10.13 2.39
CA ILE A 37 -6.84 9.18 3.02
C ILE A 37 -7.28 9.76 4.35
N TRP A 38 -8.59 9.81 4.53
CA TRP A 38 -9.20 10.16 5.79
C TRP A 38 -9.61 8.85 6.44
N SER A 39 -9.13 8.64 7.64
CA SER A 39 -9.39 7.44 8.40
C SER A 39 -9.74 7.77 9.83
N HIS A 40 -10.44 6.86 10.49
CA HIS A 40 -10.67 6.96 11.92
C HIS A 40 -10.43 5.62 12.61
N LEU A 41 -10.05 5.71 13.89
CA LEU A 41 -9.90 4.55 14.75
C LEU A 41 -10.19 4.96 16.19
N ASN A 42 -11.13 4.24 16.84
CA ASN A 42 -11.48 4.45 18.24
C ASN A 42 -11.83 5.91 18.61
N GLY A 43 -12.57 6.60 17.74
CA GLY A 43 -12.97 8.00 17.94
C GLY A 43 -11.87 9.03 17.68
N ARG A 44 -10.76 8.63 17.07
CA ARG A 44 -9.73 9.54 16.55
C ARG A 44 -9.77 9.56 15.04
N ASP A 45 -9.78 10.75 14.46
CA ASP A 45 -9.63 10.95 13.02
C ASP A 45 -8.16 11.20 12.68
N SER A 46 -7.68 10.59 11.61
CA SER A 46 -6.36 10.77 11.02
C SER A 46 -6.50 11.07 9.53
N VAL A 47 -5.66 11.97 9.05
CA VAL A 47 -5.59 12.33 7.64
C VAL A 47 -4.16 12.11 7.19
N ASP A 48 -3.96 11.04 6.43
CA ASP A 48 -2.66 10.59 5.99
C ASP A 48 -2.52 10.84 4.48
N CYS A 49 -1.37 11.36 4.08
CA CYS A 49 -1.07 11.60 2.68
C CYS A 49 0.14 10.81 2.22
N TYR A 50 0.03 10.24 1.03
CA TYR A 50 1.04 9.36 0.51
C TYR A 50 1.42 9.70 -0.92
N ALA A 51 2.70 9.49 -1.21
CA ALA A 51 3.29 9.69 -2.51
C ALA A 51 4.11 8.46 -2.92
N ASN A 52 4.46 8.43 -4.21
CA ASN A 52 5.27 7.41 -4.85
C ASN A 52 4.64 6.01 -4.87
N ARG A 53 5.15 5.17 -5.76
CA ARG A 53 4.68 3.78 -5.91
C ARG A 53 5.20 2.94 -4.76
N GLY A 54 4.35 2.09 -4.22
CA GLY A 54 4.72 1.26 -3.08
C GLY A 54 3.51 0.76 -2.32
N LYS A 55 3.75 -0.13 -1.37
CA LYS A 55 2.75 -0.72 -0.49
C LYS A 55 3.10 -0.46 0.95
N THR A 56 2.13 -0.05 1.75
CA THR A 56 2.28 0.08 3.20
C THR A 56 1.14 -0.60 3.95
N ASN A 57 1.43 -0.97 5.19
CA ASN A 57 0.44 -1.43 6.13
C ASN A 57 -0.26 -0.21 6.76
N PHE A 58 -1.58 -0.18 6.67
CA PHE A 58 -2.44 0.90 7.19
C PHE A 58 -3.04 0.55 8.56
N GLY A 59 -2.67 -0.61 9.15
CA GLY A 59 -2.96 -0.89 10.56
C GLY A 59 -4.42 -1.23 10.89
N ASN A 60 -5.25 -1.57 9.90
CA ASN A 60 -6.69 -1.85 10.06
C ASN A 60 -7.50 -0.61 10.54
N TRP A 61 -7.24 0.55 9.97
CA TRP A 61 -8.02 1.76 10.25
C TRP A 61 -9.28 1.81 9.37
N TRP A 62 -10.33 2.43 9.87
CA TRP A 62 -11.55 2.64 9.10
C TRP A 62 -11.33 3.81 8.15
N VAL A 63 -11.58 3.62 6.85
CA VAL A 63 -11.34 4.68 5.87
C VAL A 63 -12.66 5.31 5.46
N ASP A 64 -12.85 6.59 5.80
CA ASP A 64 -14.06 7.34 5.48
C ASP A 64 -13.99 7.98 4.11
N LYS A 65 -12.79 8.34 3.66
CA LYS A 65 -12.61 9.01 2.37
C LYS A 65 -11.24 8.71 1.80
N ILE A 66 -11.17 8.57 0.48
CA ILE A 66 -9.93 8.41 -0.28
C ILE A 66 -9.98 9.38 -1.46
N SER A 67 -8.95 10.19 -1.59
CA SER A 67 -8.69 11.03 -2.75
C SER A 67 -7.41 10.52 -3.40
N THR A 68 -7.52 9.92 -4.58
CA THR A 68 -6.38 9.29 -5.24
C THR A 68 -5.40 10.28 -5.86
N GLY A 69 -5.81 11.53 -6.06
CA GLY A 69 -4.97 12.52 -6.74
C GLY A 69 -4.56 12.00 -8.11
N ASN A 70 -3.29 12.09 -8.50
CA ASN A 70 -2.82 11.56 -9.79
C ASN A 70 -2.35 10.08 -9.72
N ASN A 71 -2.68 9.36 -8.67
CA ASN A 71 -2.19 8.00 -8.42
C ASN A 71 -3.26 6.95 -8.66
N VAL A 72 -2.88 5.76 -9.15
CA VAL A 72 -3.77 4.59 -9.11
C VAL A 72 -3.54 3.89 -7.78
N VAL A 73 -4.60 3.67 -7.02
CA VAL A 73 -4.51 3.17 -5.65
C VAL A 73 -5.23 1.84 -5.54
N LYS A 74 -4.63 0.91 -4.83
CA LYS A 74 -5.23 -0.35 -4.46
C LYS A 74 -5.23 -0.45 -2.95
N TYR A 75 -6.40 -0.62 -2.34
CA TYR A 75 -6.48 -0.87 -0.91
C TYR A 75 -6.96 -2.30 -0.64
N TYR A 76 -6.49 -2.84 0.46
CA TYR A 76 -6.78 -4.19 0.93
C TYR A 76 -7.63 -4.06 2.19
N ASP A 77 -8.87 -4.52 2.14
CA ASP A 77 -9.78 -4.54 3.28
C ASP A 77 -9.38 -5.66 4.26
N ALA A 78 -9.69 -5.45 5.54
CA ALA A 78 -9.59 -6.44 6.57
C ALA A 78 -10.44 -7.68 6.32
N ASN A 79 -11.56 -7.52 5.61
CA ASN A 79 -12.46 -8.59 5.18
C ASN A 79 -11.87 -9.47 4.06
N GLY A 80 -10.75 -9.07 3.45
CA GLY A 80 -10.10 -9.79 2.35
C GLY A 80 -10.42 -9.23 0.96
N ASP A 81 -11.29 -8.22 0.87
CA ASP A 81 -11.58 -7.53 -0.37
C ASP A 81 -10.40 -6.67 -0.82
N VAL A 82 -10.19 -6.61 -2.14
CA VAL A 82 -9.16 -5.75 -2.73
C VAL A 82 -9.82 -4.84 -3.74
N VAL A 83 -9.79 -3.54 -3.46
CA VAL A 83 -10.45 -2.54 -4.30
C VAL A 83 -9.39 -1.67 -4.95
N LYS A 84 -9.47 -1.60 -6.27
CA LYS A 84 -8.64 -0.71 -7.09
C LYS A 84 -9.43 0.55 -7.42
N ILE A 85 -8.83 1.68 -7.16
CA ILE A 85 -9.35 3.01 -7.46
C ILE A 85 -8.41 3.66 -8.47
N ASP A 86 -8.95 4.09 -9.60
CA ASP A 86 -8.17 4.82 -10.59
C ASP A 86 -7.78 6.23 -10.12
N ARG A 87 -6.85 6.84 -10.84
CA ARG A 87 -6.42 8.22 -10.61
C ARG A 87 -7.57 9.21 -10.79
N ASN A 88 -7.43 10.37 -10.17
CA ASN A 88 -8.33 11.51 -10.16
C ASN A 88 -9.73 11.14 -9.68
N LYS A 89 -9.81 10.29 -8.66
CA LYS A 89 -11.05 9.86 -8.03
C LYS A 89 -11.07 10.28 -6.56
N VAL A 90 -12.26 10.68 -6.12
CA VAL A 90 -12.56 10.91 -4.72
C VAL A 90 -13.70 9.99 -4.35
N ILE A 91 -13.45 9.07 -3.45
CA ILE A 91 -14.45 8.12 -2.92
C ILE A 91 -14.67 8.46 -1.45
N SER A 92 -15.93 8.54 -1.05
CA SER A 92 -16.33 8.72 0.34
C SER A 92 -17.20 7.55 0.76
N TYR A 93 -17.03 7.07 1.99
CA TYR A 93 -17.74 5.96 2.59
C TYR A 93 -18.57 6.46 3.79
N PRO A 94 -19.71 7.12 3.55
CA PRO A 94 -20.53 7.69 4.63
C PRO A 94 -21.24 6.63 5.49
N ASN A 95 -21.47 5.42 4.95
CA ASN A 95 -22.12 4.32 5.64
C ASN A 95 -21.30 3.05 5.46
N ARG A 96 -20.82 2.46 6.57
CA ARG A 96 -19.98 1.25 6.63
C ARG A 96 -18.61 1.44 5.93
N PRO A 97 -17.73 2.30 6.47
CA PRO A 97 -16.39 2.46 5.94
C PRO A 97 -15.64 1.13 5.91
N PRO A 98 -14.86 0.84 4.85
CA PRO A 98 -14.02 -0.34 4.81
C PRO A 98 -12.90 -0.23 5.85
N LYS A 99 -12.53 -1.38 6.44
CA LYS A 99 -11.40 -1.43 7.37
C LYS A 99 -10.16 -1.73 6.58
N VAL A 100 -9.30 -0.76 6.35
CA VAL A 100 -8.17 -0.94 5.42
C VAL A 100 -6.96 -1.50 6.17
N LYS A 101 -6.51 -2.69 5.74
CA LYS A 101 -5.29 -3.34 6.20
C LYS A 101 -4.06 -2.76 5.57
N ALA A 102 -4.06 -2.60 4.24
CA ALA A 102 -2.90 -2.16 3.51
C ALA A 102 -3.31 -1.31 2.32
N ILE A 103 -2.41 -0.44 1.89
CA ILE A 103 -2.62 0.49 0.80
C ILE A 103 -1.42 0.42 -0.12
N GLU A 104 -1.67 0.43 -1.41
CA GLU A 104 -0.68 0.29 -2.45
C GLU A 104 -0.93 1.32 -3.56
N ILE A 105 0.08 2.10 -3.92
CA ILE A 105 0.07 2.95 -5.11
C ILE A 105 0.74 2.17 -6.26
N LEU A 106 -0.01 2.03 -7.35
CA LEU A 106 0.35 1.26 -8.54
C LEU A 106 1.04 2.04 -9.63
#